data_AF-A0A967YGG9-F1
#
_entry.id   AF-A0A967YGG9-F1
#
_cell.length_a   1.000
_cell.length_b   1.000
_cell.length_c   1.000
_cell.angle_alpha   90.00
_cell.angle_beta   90.00
_cell.angle_gamma   90.00
#
_symmetry.space_group_name_H-M   'P 1'
#
loop_
_entity.id
_entity.type
_entity.pdbx_description
1 polymer ?
#
loop_
_entity_poly.entity_id
_entity_poly.type
_entity_poly.pdbx_seq_one_letter_code
_entity_poly.pdbx_strand_id
1 'polypeptide(L)'
;MVKANLYYTDLSTKDIYLGLPKSPDDFIDGLATKDFQVVVTRTKDGDYKVTAGQKYTVTGSYLEIIAPQYSLWEGTTEVFPFLFYSDSNWTVDVCMEVPEGYQILEPGDCSQVLVSGTPTDILFTLQETASPKPDTKVKIKLKHKDKDGKEKTKDLELDIPGR
;
A
#
# COMPACT_ATOMS: atom_id res chain seq x y z
N MET A 1 25.03 -7.19 -0.83
CA MET A 1 25.14 -5.83 -1.39
C MET A 1 23.95 -5.04 -0.86
N VAL A 2 24.19 -4.04 0.00
CA VAL A 2 23.15 -3.32 0.76
C VAL A 2 22.57 -2.23 -0.12
N LYS A 3 21.27 -2.30 -0.43
CA LYS A 3 20.54 -1.17 -1.01
C LYS A 3 19.81 -0.46 0.13
N ALA A 4 20.29 0.73 0.46
CA ALA A 4 19.62 1.66 1.35
C ALA A 4 18.36 2.18 0.66
N ASN A 5 17.23 2.21 1.36
CA ASN A 5 16.10 3.03 0.94
C ASN A 5 16.37 4.46 1.41
N LEU A 6 16.65 5.33 0.42
CA LEU A 6 17.08 6.71 0.58
C LEU A 6 15.87 7.61 0.88
N TYR A 7 15.91 8.30 2.01
CA TYR A 7 15.23 9.58 2.17
C TYR A 7 16.09 10.64 1.48
N TYR A 8 15.52 11.43 0.58
CA TYR A 8 16.17 12.66 0.12
C TYR A 8 15.60 13.82 0.92
N THR A 9 16.47 14.51 1.64
CA THR A 9 16.15 15.76 2.33
C THR A 9 16.78 16.88 1.54
N ASP A 10 15.97 17.76 0.98
CA ASP A 10 16.48 19.03 0.48
C ASP A 10 16.76 19.93 1.69
N LEU A 11 18.03 20.08 2.05
CA LEU A 11 18.44 20.88 3.20
C LEU A 11 18.21 22.39 2.98
N SER A 12 17.94 22.83 1.75
CA SER A 12 17.66 24.22 1.41
C SER A 12 16.18 24.56 1.56
N THR A 13 15.28 23.64 1.25
CA THR A 13 13.82 23.85 1.36
C THR A 13 13.19 23.19 2.60
N LYS A 14 13.91 22.28 3.25
CA LYS A 14 13.46 21.41 4.35
C LYS A 14 12.38 20.39 3.95
N ASP A 15 12.25 20.11 2.66
CA ASP A 15 11.30 19.12 2.18
C ASP A 15 11.87 17.70 2.33
N ILE A 16 11.00 16.78 2.78
CA ILE A 16 11.31 15.36 2.94
C ILE A 16 10.58 14.58 1.85
N TYR A 17 11.32 13.92 0.97
CA TYR A 17 10.75 13.10 -0.09
C TYR A 17 10.74 11.62 0.32
N LEU A 18 9.55 11.04 0.34
CA LEU A 18 9.31 9.62 0.65
C LEU A 18 9.10 8.84 -0.66
N GLY A 19 9.93 7.83 -0.93
CA GLY A 19 9.79 6.96 -2.11
C GLY A 19 11.12 6.45 -2.68
N LEU A 20 11.06 5.74 -3.81
CA LEU A 20 12.27 5.34 -4.54
C LEU A 20 13.09 6.58 -4.97
N PRO A 21 14.43 6.49 -5.06
CA PRO A 21 15.27 7.59 -5.52
C PRO A 21 14.82 8.05 -6.90
N LYS A 22 14.50 9.34 -7.03
CA LYS A 22 14.22 9.93 -8.34
C LYS A 22 15.54 10.01 -9.12
N SER A 23 15.51 9.55 -10.36
CA SER A 23 16.57 9.78 -11.33
C SER A 23 16.40 11.16 -11.98
N PRO A 24 17.46 11.75 -12.55
CA PRO A 24 17.34 13.01 -13.30
C PRO A 24 16.26 12.98 -14.39
N ASP A 25 16.00 11.80 -14.97
CA ASP A 25 14.96 11.58 -15.98
C ASP A 25 13.53 11.72 -15.43
N ASP A 26 13.36 11.75 -14.11
CA ASP A 26 12.07 11.94 -13.44
C ASP A 26 11.69 13.42 -13.27
N PHE A 27 12.52 14.34 -13.78
CA PHE A 27 12.30 15.78 -13.69
C PHE A 27 12.20 16.41 -15.09
N ILE A 28 11.16 17.20 -15.33
CA ILE A 28 11.04 18.06 -16.53
C ILE A 28 11.03 19.50 -16.02
N ASP A 29 11.98 20.31 -16.50
CA ASP A 29 12.18 21.71 -16.08
C ASP A 29 12.33 21.89 -14.55
N GLY A 30 12.97 20.91 -13.89
CA GLY A 30 13.16 20.90 -12.44
C GLY A 30 11.93 20.49 -11.63
N LEU A 31 10.82 20.15 -12.30
CA LEU A 31 9.61 19.64 -11.68
C LEU A 31 9.58 18.11 -11.76
N ALA A 32 9.37 17.45 -10.62
CA ALA A 32 9.19 16.01 -10.58
C ALA A 32 7.91 15.62 -11.34
N THR A 33 8.04 14.76 -12.35
CA THR A 33 6.92 14.32 -13.22
C THR A 33 6.36 12.95 -12.86
N LYS A 34 7.06 12.20 -12.02
CA LYS A 34 6.52 10.95 -11.44
C LYS A 34 5.81 11.24 -10.13
N ASP A 35 4.57 10.80 -10.01
CA ASP A 35 3.82 10.79 -8.76
C ASP A 35 4.62 10.12 -7.63
N PHE A 36 4.55 10.69 -6.43
CA PHE A 36 4.89 10.00 -5.19
C PHE A 36 3.59 9.71 -4.46
N GLN A 37 3.46 8.51 -3.88
CA GLN A 37 2.27 8.14 -3.15
C GLN A 37 2.60 8.10 -1.67
N VAL A 38 1.84 8.86 -0.89
CA VAL A 38 1.86 8.81 0.56
C VAL A 38 0.52 8.29 1.03
N VAL A 39 0.54 7.39 2.01
CA VAL A 39 -0.68 6.95 2.67
C VAL A 39 -0.74 7.63 4.03
N VAL A 40 -1.79 8.42 4.22
CA VAL A 40 -2.07 9.12 5.47
C VAL A 40 -3.16 8.36 6.21
N THR A 41 -2.83 7.82 7.37
CA THR A 41 -3.79 7.15 8.27
C THR A 41 -4.04 8.03 9.48
N ARG A 42 -5.30 8.04 9.95
CA ARG A 42 -5.66 8.66 11.23
C ARG A 42 -5.69 7.59 12.31
N THR A 43 -4.92 7.77 13.37
CA THR A 43 -4.90 6.84 14.50
C THR A 43 -6.18 6.96 15.33
N LYS A 44 -6.46 5.96 16.20
CA LYS A 44 -7.61 6.02 17.13
C LYS A 44 -7.52 7.21 18.09
N ASP A 45 -6.32 7.66 18.41
CA ASP A 45 -6.05 8.80 19.29
C ASP A 45 -6.19 10.16 18.58
N GLY A 46 -6.42 10.15 17.27
CA GLY A 46 -6.69 11.33 16.46
C GLY A 46 -5.48 11.93 15.76
N ASP A 47 -4.28 11.37 15.96
CA ASP A 47 -3.05 11.76 15.29
C ASP A 47 -3.01 11.29 13.82
N TYR A 48 -2.13 11.90 13.03
CA TYR A 48 -1.91 11.54 11.62
C TYR A 48 -0.57 10.85 11.45
N LYS A 49 -0.57 9.70 10.78
CA LYS A 49 0.61 8.96 10.38
C LYS A 49 0.76 9.00 8.87
N VAL A 50 1.96 9.36 8.41
CA VAL A 50 2.30 9.41 6.99
C VAL A 50 3.26 8.28 6.67
N THR A 51 2.90 7.41 5.74
CA THR A 51 3.72 6.28 5.29
C THR A 51 3.95 6.35 3.78
N ALA A 52 5.07 5.79 3.31
CA ALA A 52 5.31 5.67 1.89
C ALA A 52 4.35 4.62 1.29
N GLY A 53 3.68 4.97 0.20
CA GLY A 53 2.79 4.10 -0.56
C GLY A 53 3.46 3.54 -1.82
N GLN A 54 3.15 2.29 -2.17
CA GLN A 54 3.45 1.68 -3.46
C GLN A 54 2.20 1.72 -4.33
N LYS A 55 2.33 2.14 -5.59
CA LYS A 55 1.24 2.19 -6.57
C LYS A 55 1.40 1.08 -7.60
N TYR A 56 0.35 0.30 -7.77
CA TYR A 56 0.24 -0.69 -8.84
C TYR A 56 -0.87 -0.28 -9.80
N THR A 57 -0.56 -0.26 -11.09
CA THR A 57 -1.55 -0.04 -12.16
C THR A 57 -1.67 -1.30 -12.99
N VAL A 58 -2.88 -1.81 -13.15
CA VAL A 58 -3.18 -2.95 -14.02
C VAL A 58 -3.76 -2.41 -15.33
N THR A 59 -3.17 -2.79 -16.47
CA THR A 59 -3.56 -2.29 -17.80
C THR A 59 -4.50 -3.26 -18.53
N GLY A 60 -5.49 -2.72 -19.24
CA GLY A 60 -6.55 -3.44 -19.96
C GLY A 60 -7.92 -2.87 -19.61
N SER A 61 -8.16 -2.78 -18.31
CA SER A 61 -9.14 -1.95 -17.60
C SER A 61 -8.40 -1.35 -16.41
N TYR A 62 -8.62 -0.06 -16.14
CA TYR A 62 -7.74 0.67 -15.24
C TYR A 62 -8.10 0.39 -13.79
N LEU A 63 -7.16 -0.21 -13.05
CA LEU A 63 -7.22 -0.35 -11.59
C LEU A 63 -5.92 0.16 -10.99
N GLU A 64 -6.05 1.08 -10.05
CA GLU A 64 -5.00 1.58 -9.18
C GLU A 64 -5.11 0.96 -7.80
N ILE A 65 -3.97 0.53 -7.28
CA ILE A 65 -3.84 -0.02 -5.94
C ILE A 65 -2.73 0.75 -5.23
N ILE A 66 -3.04 1.33 -4.08
CA ILE A 66 -2.05 1.96 -3.20
C ILE A 66 -1.97 1.14 -1.93
N ALA A 67 -0.77 0.64 -1.61
CA ALA A 67 -0.51 -0.19 -0.43
C ALA A 67 0.74 0.32 0.33
N PRO A 68 0.91 -0.02 1.62
CA PRO A 68 2.07 0.38 2.39
C PRO A 68 3.32 -0.31 1.86
N GLN A 69 4.43 0.41 1.72
CA GLN A 69 5.71 -0.20 1.32
C GLN A 69 6.45 -0.85 2.49
N TYR A 70 6.20 -0.35 3.69
CA TYR A 70 6.75 -0.83 4.96
C TYR A 70 5.81 -0.39 6.09
N SER A 71 5.96 -0.99 7.26
CA SER A 71 5.30 -0.53 8.50
C SER A 71 6.33 -0.08 9.53
N LEU A 72 6.01 0.98 10.28
CA LEU A 72 6.77 1.41 11.46
C LEU A 72 5.85 1.27 12.65
N TRP A 73 6.15 0.35 13.56
CA TRP A 73 5.26 0.08 14.67
C TRP A 73 5.48 1.11 15.78
N GLU A 74 4.44 1.85 16.12
CA GLU A 74 4.44 2.78 17.26
C GLU A 74 3.46 2.25 18.31
N GLY A 75 3.96 1.40 19.20
CA GLY A 75 3.15 0.67 20.18
C GLY A 75 2.78 -0.73 19.70
N THR A 76 1.73 -1.30 20.29
CA THR A 76 1.36 -2.71 20.06
C THR A 76 0.31 -2.91 18.96
N THR A 77 -0.17 -1.85 18.32
CA THR A 77 -1.21 -1.93 17.28
C THR A 77 -0.82 -1.08 16.08
N GLU A 78 -1.07 -1.60 14.88
CA GLU A 78 -0.75 -0.92 13.63
C GLU A 78 -1.87 -1.06 12.60
N VAL A 79 -2.04 -0.06 11.74
CA VAL A 79 -3.06 -0.05 10.68
C VAL A 79 -2.38 -0.12 9.31
N PHE A 80 -2.78 -1.11 8.52
CA PHE A 80 -2.29 -1.36 7.16
C PHE A 80 -3.41 -1.00 6.15
N PRO A 81 -3.33 0.19 5.53
CA PRO A 81 -4.32 0.66 4.56
C PRO A 81 -4.05 0.16 3.14
N PHE A 82 -5.08 -0.36 2.48
CA PHE A 82 -5.06 -0.67 1.05
C PHE A 82 -6.13 0.14 0.35
N LEU A 83 -5.74 1.02 -0.56
CA LEU A 83 -6.65 1.89 -1.30
C LEU A 83 -6.76 1.44 -2.75
N PHE A 84 -7.96 1.52 -3.29
CA PHE A 84 -8.30 1.07 -4.62
C PHE A 84 -9.07 2.16 -5.35
N TYR A 85 -8.75 2.36 -6.62
CA TYR A 85 -9.53 3.20 -7.51
C TYR A 85 -9.56 2.58 -8.90
N SER A 86 -10.71 2.66 -9.56
CA SER A 86 -10.89 2.08 -10.88
C SER A 86 -11.92 2.87 -11.67
N ASP A 87 -11.74 2.94 -12.99
CA ASP A 87 -12.73 3.49 -13.93
C ASP A 87 -13.80 2.46 -14.35
N SER A 88 -13.66 1.22 -13.87
CA SER A 88 -14.43 0.05 -14.27
C SER A 88 -14.73 -0.85 -13.08
N ASN A 89 -15.61 -1.85 -13.26
CA ASN A 89 -15.98 -2.76 -12.18
C ASN A 89 -14.88 -3.81 -11.93
N TRP A 90 -14.43 -3.88 -10.68
CA TRP A 90 -13.52 -4.91 -10.18
C TRP A 90 -14.05 -5.52 -8.89
N THR A 91 -13.74 -6.80 -8.70
CA THR A 91 -13.78 -7.45 -7.39
C THR A 91 -12.36 -7.67 -6.93
N VAL A 92 -12.01 -7.13 -5.77
CA VAL A 92 -10.67 -7.23 -5.19
C VAL A 92 -10.77 -7.99 -3.87
N ASP A 93 -10.06 -9.11 -3.80
CA ASP A 93 -9.88 -9.91 -2.59
C ASP A 93 -8.48 -9.62 -2.05
N VAL A 94 -8.38 -9.13 -0.81
CA VAL A 94 -7.10 -8.89 -0.11
C VAL A 94 -7.00 -9.85 1.06
N CYS A 95 -5.95 -10.66 1.09
CA CYS A 95 -5.65 -11.57 2.18
C CYS A 95 -4.28 -11.24 2.76
N MET A 96 -4.20 -11.17 4.09
CA MET A 96 -2.98 -10.85 4.81
C MET A 96 -2.52 -12.06 5.63
N GLU A 97 -1.24 -12.37 5.53
CA GLU A 97 -0.56 -13.39 6.31
C GLU A 97 0.46 -12.67 7.21
N VAL A 98 0.31 -12.84 8.53
CA VAL A 98 1.18 -12.23 9.55
C VAL A 98 2.10 -13.29 10.17
N PRO A 99 3.33 -12.94 10.56
CA PRO A 99 4.22 -13.88 11.24
C PRO A 99 3.73 -14.18 12.65
N GLU A 100 4.27 -15.25 13.26
CA GLU A 100 4.06 -15.54 14.68
C GLU A 100 4.42 -14.32 15.54
N GLY A 101 3.68 -14.08 16.62
CA GLY A 101 3.83 -12.88 17.45
C GLY A 101 3.00 -11.69 16.98
N TYR A 102 2.21 -11.85 15.92
CA TYR A 102 1.24 -10.84 15.46
C TYR A 102 -0.13 -11.48 15.24
N GLN A 103 -1.18 -10.68 15.41
CA GLN A 103 -2.56 -11.09 15.14
C GLN A 103 -3.31 -10.01 14.36
N ILE A 104 -4.14 -10.44 13.41
CA ILE A 104 -5.05 -9.54 12.70
C ILE A 104 -6.33 -9.39 13.55
N LEU A 105 -6.62 -8.16 13.99
CA LEU A 105 -7.80 -7.86 14.78
C LEU A 105 -9.03 -7.63 13.89
N GLU A 106 -8.86 -6.84 12.84
CA GLU A 106 -9.91 -6.46 11.90
C GLU A 106 -9.31 -6.34 10.49
N PRO A 107 -10.06 -6.70 9.42
CA PRO A 107 -11.37 -7.35 9.42
C PRO A 107 -11.30 -8.88 9.63
N GLY A 108 -10.11 -9.42 9.85
CA GLY A 108 -9.78 -10.85 9.77
C GLY A 108 -8.77 -11.08 8.65
N ASP A 109 -8.43 -12.34 8.36
CA ASP A 109 -7.31 -12.68 7.45
C ASP A 109 -7.56 -12.26 5.99
N CYS A 110 -8.81 -12.11 5.58
CA CYS A 110 -9.18 -11.71 4.23
C CYS A 110 -10.37 -10.75 4.23
N SER A 111 -10.40 -9.85 3.25
CA SER A 111 -11.54 -8.98 2.97
C SER A 111 -11.72 -8.78 1.47
N GLN A 112 -12.96 -8.56 1.05
CA GLN A 112 -13.32 -8.31 -0.34
C GLN A 112 -13.98 -6.95 -0.49
N VAL A 113 -13.64 -6.23 -1.56
CA VAL A 113 -14.28 -4.97 -1.92
C VAL A 113 -14.62 -4.93 -3.41
N LEU A 114 -15.71 -4.24 -3.74
CA LEU A 114 -16.07 -3.89 -5.11
C LEU A 114 -15.54 -2.48 -5.41
N VAL A 115 -14.82 -2.34 -6.52
CA VAL A 115 -14.22 -1.07 -6.93
C VAL A 115 -14.87 -0.63 -8.24
N SER A 116 -15.44 0.57 -8.28
CA SER A 116 -16.07 1.12 -9.48
C SER A 116 -16.29 2.64 -9.39
N GLY A 117 -15.49 3.42 -10.12
CA GLY A 117 -15.62 4.87 -10.27
C GLY A 117 -15.35 5.71 -9.02
N THR A 118 -15.39 5.11 -7.83
CA THR A 118 -15.18 5.75 -6.54
C THR A 118 -14.01 5.08 -5.82
N PRO A 119 -13.12 5.84 -5.16
CA PRO A 119 -12.09 5.26 -4.31
C PRO A 119 -12.71 4.43 -3.18
N THR A 120 -12.12 3.26 -2.93
CA THR A 120 -12.50 2.37 -1.83
C THR A 120 -11.26 1.89 -1.10
N ASP A 121 -11.41 1.49 0.15
CA ASP A 121 -10.31 1.04 1.00
C ASP A 121 -10.63 -0.23 1.79
N ILE A 122 -9.57 -0.96 2.15
CA ILE A 122 -9.58 -2.01 3.14
C ILE A 122 -8.49 -1.67 4.16
N LEU A 123 -8.85 -1.64 5.44
CA LEU A 123 -7.93 -1.36 6.53
C LEU A 123 -7.75 -2.63 7.36
N PHE A 124 -6.52 -3.13 7.43
CA PHE A 124 -6.17 -4.21 8.37
C PHE A 124 -5.61 -3.60 9.65
N THR A 125 -6.19 -3.95 10.80
CA THR A 125 -5.64 -3.60 12.11
C THR A 125 -4.93 -4.82 12.67
N LEU A 126 -3.64 -4.70 12.93
CA LEU A 126 -2.82 -5.77 13.50
C LEU A 126 -2.41 -5.40 14.92
N GLN A 127 -2.25 -6.42 15.76
CA GLN A 127 -1.69 -6.29 17.10
C GLN A 127 -0.46 -7.17 17.27
N GLU A 128 0.58 -6.60 17.86
CA GLU A 128 1.77 -7.31 18.34
C GLU A 128 1.41 -8.07 19.62
N THR A 129 1.57 -9.39 19.60
CA THR A 129 1.38 -10.29 20.75
C THR A 129 2.71 -10.81 21.31
N ALA A 130 3.78 -10.75 20.52
CA ALA A 130 5.17 -10.95 20.91
C ALA A 130 6.07 -10.09 20.00
N SER A 131 7.35 -9.93 20.33
CA SER A 131 8.26 -9.02 19.61
C SER A 131 9.25 -9.67 18.62
N PRO A 132 8.83 -10.52 17.65
CA PRO A 132 9.69 -10.84 16.51
C PRO A 132 9.75 -9.67 15.54
N LYS A 133 10.56 -9.80 14.48
CA LYS A 133 10.60 -8.79 13.42
C LYS A 133 9.30 -8.86 12.60
N PRO A 134 8.60 -7.74 12.35
CA PRO A 134 7.40 -7.75 11.51
C PRO A 134 7.79 -7.98 10.04
N ASP A 135 7.20 -8.99 9.42
CA ASP A 135 7.34 -9.29 7.99
C ASP A 135 6.02 -9.82 7.45
N THR A 136 5.16 -8.90 7.04
CA THR A 136 3.77 -9.18 6.66
C THR A 136 3.68 -9.45 5.16
N LYS A 137 2.98 -10.52 4.79
CA LYS A 137 2.73 -10.86 3.38
C LYS A 137 1.28 -10.58 3.03
N VAL A 138 1.05 -10.04 1.84
CA VAL A 138 -0.30 -9.73 1.36
C VAL A 138 -0.50 -10.32 -0.03
N LYS A 139 -1.57 -11.08 -0.18
CA LYS A 139 -2.03 -11.62 -1.45
C LYS A 139 -3.26 -10.83 -1.89
N ILE A 140 -3.18 -10.20 -3.05
CA ILE A 140 -4.28 -9.47 -3.65
C ILE A 140 -4.72 -10.20 -4.91
N LYS A 141 -5.96 -10.67 -4.94
CA LYS A 141 -6.58 -11.30 -6.10
C LYS A 141 -7.59 -10.35 -6.72
N LEU A 142 -7.39 -10.09 -8.00
CA LEU A 142 -8.13 -9.11 -8.79
C LEU A 142 -8.98 -9.85 -9.81
N LYS A 143 -10.29 -9.58 -9.84
CA LYS A 143 -11.23 -10.14 -10.82
C LYS A 143 -11.93 -9.03 -11.59
N HIS A 144 -11.98 -9.16 -12.90
CA HIS A 144 -12.60 -8.21 -13.81
C HIS A 144 -13.15 -8.89 -15.06
N LYS A 145 -14.18 -8.32 -15.68
CA LYS A 145 -14.69 -8.77 -16.98
C LYS A 145 -14.17 -7.89 -18.10
N ASP A 146 -13.41 -8.47 -19.02
CA ASP A 146 -12.88 -7.75 -20.18
C ASP A 146 -13.99 -7.26 -21.14
N LYS A 147 -13.59 -6.61 -22.24
CA LYS A 147 -14.50 -6.06 -23.26
C LYS A 147 -15.38 -7.13 -23.91
N ASP A 148 -14.98 -8.41 -23.88
CA ASP A 148 -15.74 -9.55 -24.40
C ASP A 148 -16.63 -10.19 -23.32
N GLY A 149 -16.69 -9.61 -22.12
CA GLY A 149 -17.42 -10.12 -20.97
C GLY A 149 -16.78 -11.33 -20.30
N LYS A 150 -15.54 -11.69 -20.67
CA LYS A 150 -14.81 -12.83 -20.07
C LYS A 150 -14.17 -12.41 -18.76
N GLU A 151 -14.32 -13.24 -17.74
CA GLU A 151 -13.65 -13.03 -16.46
C GLU A 151 -12.13 -13.24 -16.60
N LYS A 152 -11.38 -12.27 -16.08
CA LYS A 152 -9.93 -12.25 -15.96
C LYS A 152 -9.58 -12.16 -14.49
N THR A 153 -8.64 -13.01 -14.08
CA THR A 153 -8.09 -13.01 -12.73
C THR A 153 -6.61 -12.67 -12.79
N LYS A 154 -6.14 -11.85 -11.85
CA LYS A 154 -4.72 -11.55 -11.64
C LYS A 154 -4.41 -11.59 -10.16
N ASP A 155 -3.34 -12.29 -9.80
CA ASP A 155 -2.82 -12.31 -8.44
C ASP A 155 -1.62 -11.38 -8.33
N LEU A 156 -1.52 -10.68 -7.20
CA LEU A 156 -0.39 -9.85 -6.79
C LEU A 156 0.04 -10.29 -5.40
N GLU A 157 1.35 -10.38 -5.17
CA GLU A 157 1.92 -10.66 -3.86
C GLU A 157 2.78 -9.46 -3.44
N LEU A 158 2.58 -9.00 -2.21
CA LEU A 158 3.29 -7.88 -1.61
C LEU A 158 3.97 -8.36 -0.32
N ASP A 159 5.24 -8.03 -0.17
CA ASP A 159 5.96 -8.14 1.09
C ASP A 159 6.03 -6.74 1.72
N ILE A 160 5.47 -6.60 2.93
CA ILE A 160 5.45 -5.34 3.70
C ILE A 160 6.34 -5.54 4.93
N PRO A 161 7.64 -5.27 4.83
CA PRO A 161 8.54 -5.37 5.96
C PRO A 161 8.18 -4.34 7.03
N GLY A 162 8.29 -4.73 8.29
CA GLY A 162 8.14 -3.83 9.42
C GLY A 162 9.45 -3.57 10.16
N ARG A 163 9.47 -2.46 10.91
CA ARG A 163 10.52 -2.10 11.84
C ARG A 163 9.95 -1.51 13.13
#